data_AF-A0A1I3N627-F1
#
_entry.id   AF-A0A1I3N627-F1
#
_cell.length_a   1.000
_cell.length_b   1.000
_cell.length_c   1.000
_cell.angle_alpha   90.00
_cell.angle_beta   90.00
_cell.angle_gamma   90.00
#
_symmetry.space_group_name_H-M   'P 1'
#
loop_
_entity.id
_entity.type
_entity.pdbx_description
1 polymer ?
#
loop_
_entity_poly.entity_id
_entity_poly.type
_entity_poly.pdbx_seq_one_letter_code
_entity_poly.pdbx_strand_id
1 'polypeptide(L)'
;MREPLTSDTIATVKATAPALEQRGVEITTRMYERLFVDPEIKALFNEAAHISGEQPKRLAAAILAFAKNVNKVDVLEGAIDKICHRHVATHIKPEHYPAVANALLPAIRDVLGEAATDEVLAAWGQAYWFLADIMIEREKRLYSHAETN
;
A
#
# COMPACT_ATOMS: atom_id res chain seq x y z
N MET A 1 -18.66 -8.94 -1.92
CA MET A 1 -18.44 -8.23 -0.65
C MET A 1 -16.99 -8.43 -0.26
N ARG A 2 -16.29 -7.36 0.11
CA ARG A 2 -14.94 -7.48 0.68
C ARG A 2 -15.04 -8.25 1.99
N GLU A 3 -14.20 -9.28 2.17
CA GLU A 3 -14.17 -10.02 3.44
C GLU A 3 -13.49 -9.17 4.52
N PRO A 4 -14.06 -9.10 5.73
CA PRO A 4 -13.41 -8.44 6.85
C PRO A 4 -12.14 -9.20 7.23
N LEU A 5 -11.10 -8.46 7.66
CA LEU A 5 -9.88 -9.07 8.19
C LEU A 5 -10.21 -9.86 9.46
N THR A 6 -9.60 -11.05 9.59
CA THR A 6 -9.74 -11.88 10.79
C THR A 6 -9.09 -11.21 11.99
N SER A 7 -9.51 -11.59 13.20
CA SER A 7 -8.89 -11.12 14.45
C SER A 7 -7.40 -11.45 14.51
N ASP A 8 -7.01 -12.61 14.01
CA ASP A 8 -5.61 -13.07 13.99
C ASP A 8 -4.77 -12.21 13.03
N THR A 9 -5.28 -11.94 11.81
CA THR A 9 -4.63 -11.04 10.85
C THR A 9 -4.43 -9.64 11.44
N ILE A 10 -5.46 -9.10 12.09
CA ILE A 10 -5.40 -7.79 12.75
C ILE A 10 -4.34 -7.80 13.86
N ALA A 11 -4.29 -8.84 14.68
CA ALA A 11 -3.33 -8.97 15.76
C ALA A 11 -1.89 -9.04 15.22
N THR A 12 -1.64 -9.86 14.21
CA THR A 12 -0.32 -10.01 13.58
C THR A 12 0.17 -8.71 12.94
N VAL A 13 -0.69 -8.01 12.19
CA VAL A 13 -0.34 -6.71 11.60
C VAL A 13 0.01 -5.69 12.69
N LYS A 14 -0.80 -5.59 13.75
CA LYS A 14 -0.53 -4.66 14.86
C LYS A 14 0.74 -4.99 15.62
N ALA A 15 1.00 -6.27 15.89
CA ALA A 15 2.18 -6.73 16.62
C ALA A 15 3.47 -6.47 15.83
N THR A 16 3.42 -6.55 14.51
CA THR A 16 4.60 -6.37 13.63
C THR A 16 4.75 -4.95 13.09
N ALA A 17 3.72 -4.11 13.15
CA ALA A 17 3.79 -2.72 12.71
C ALA A 17 4.95 -1.90 13.31
N PRO A 18 5.33 -2.03 14.60
CA PRO A 18 6.48 -1.30 15.15
C PRO A 18 7.82 -1.68 14.48
N ALA A 19 8.01 -2.94 14.10
CA ALA A 19 9.21 -3.38 13.39
C ALA A 19 9.26 -2.77 11.98
N LEU A 20 8.12 -2.72 11.29
CA LEU A 20 8.00 -2.04 10.00
C LEU A 20 8.17 -0.52 10.15
N GLU A 21 7.78 0.09 11.27
CA GLU A 21 7.96 1.53 11.50
C GLU A 21 9.44 1.90 11.58
N GLN A 22 10.23 1.11 12.31
CA GLN A 22 11.66 1.34 12.47
C GLN A 22 12.43 1.22 11.15
N ARG A 23 11.97 0.36 10.22
CA ARG A 23 12.62 0.08 8.94
C ARG A 23 11.81 0.56 7.73
N GLY A 24 10.79 1.39 7.96
CA GLY A 24 9.77 1.68 6.95
C GLY A 24 10.30 2.32 5.67
N VAL A 25 11.25 3.25 5.81
CA VAL A 25 11.90 3.89 4.66
C VAL A 25 12.74 2.90 3.86
N GLU A 26 13.43 1.98 4.52
CA GLU A 26 14.24 0.96 3.86
C GLU A 26 13.36 -0.05 3.12
N ILE A 27 12.27 -0.49 3.75
CA ILE A 27 11.26 -1.35 3.13
C ILE A 27 10.69 -0.69 1.87
N THR A 28 10.27 0.58 1.96
CA THR A 28 9.68 1.25 0.79
C THR A 28 10.71 1.56 -0.28
N THR A 29 11.96 1.83 0.08
CA THR A 29 13.07 1.95 -0.88
C THR A 29 13.27 0.65 -1.63
N ARG A 30 13.37 -0.47 -0.90
CA ARG A 30 13.52 -1.80 -1.48
C ARG A 30 12.32 -2.22 -2.33
N MET A 31 11.12 -1.80 -1.93
CA MET A 31 9.90 -1.99 -2.69
C MET A 31 9.95 -1.23 -4.02
N TYR A 32 10.41 0.03 -4.05
CA TYR A 32 10.58 0.76 -5.31
C TYR A 32 11.63 0.15 -6.24
N GLU A 33 12.76 -0.33 -5.70
CA GLU A 33 13.77 -1.05 -6.50
C GLU A 33 13.17 -2.26 -7.22
N ARG A 34 12.27 -2.99 -6.54
CA ARG A 34 11.55 -4.14 -7.11
C ARG A 34 10.46 -3.69 -8.09
N LEU A 35 9.73 -2.64 -7.76
CA LEU A 35 8.60 -2.14 -8.55
C LEU A 35 9.05 -1.56 -9.90
N PHE A 36 10.19 -0.86 -9.92
CA PHE A 36 10.69 -0.15 -11.11
C PHE A 36 11.52 -1.01 -12.05
N VAL A 37 11.61 -2.31 -11.79
CA VAL A 37 12.08 -3.29 -12.79
C VAL A 37 11.12 -3.32 -13.99
N ASP A 38 9.82 -3.08 -13.76
CA ASP A 38 8.82 -2.92 -14.80
C ASP A 38 8.81 -1.47 -15.32
N PRO A 39 9.22 -1.22 -16.58
CA PRO A 39 9.28 0.13 -17.15
C PRO A 39 7.90 0.78 -17.32
N GLU A 40 6.85 -0.01 -17.59
CA GLU A 40 5.49 0.52 -17.77
C GLU A 40 4.94 1.00 -16.44
N ILE A 41 5.16 0.22 -15.37
CA ILE A 41 4.81 0.65 -14.02
C ILE A 41 5.63 1.86 -13.61
N LYS A 42 6.95 1.86 -13.86
CA LYS A 42 7.82 3.01 -13.54
C LYS A 42 7.33 4.31 -14.19
N ALA A 43 6.84 4.24 -15.44
CA ALA A 43 6.34 5.41 -16.16
C ALA A 43 5.09 6.07 -15.52
N LEU A 44 4.37 5.36 -14.64
CA LEU A 44 3.25 5.90 -13.88
C LEU A 44 3.69 6.80 -12.71
N PHE A 45 4.97 6.79 -12.36
CA PHE A 45 5.52 7.50 -11.20
C PHE A 45 6.22 8.78 -11.62
N ASN A 46 6.10 9.82 -10.79
CA ASN A 46 6.85 11.06 -10.98
C ASN A 46 8.30 10.86 -10.51
N GLU A 47 9.24 10.78 -11.46
CA GLU A 47 10.66 10.55 -11.18
C GLU A 47 11.27 11.59 -10.21
N ALA A 48 10.83 12.86 -10.24
CA ALA A 48 11.35 13.90 -9.36
C ALA A 48 11.00 13.66 -7.87
N ALA A 49 9.83 13.09 -7.59
CA ALA A 49 9.40 12.75 -6.23
C ALA A 49 10.06 11.46 -5.71
N HIS A 50 10.51 10.60 -6.63
CA HIS A 50 11.29 9.41 -6.28
C HIS A 50 12.74 9.77 -5.93
N ILE A 51 13.39 10.60 -6.77
CA ILE A 51 14.79 11.04 -6.56
C ILE A 51 14.96 11.80 -5.23
N SER A 52 13.94 12.53 -4.78
CA SER A 52 13.99 13.26 -3.50
C SER A 52 13.87 12.36 -2.25
N GLY A 53 13.50 11.09 -2.41
CA GLY A 53 13.24 10.17 -1.28
C GLY A 53 11.97 10.49 -0.49
N GLU A 54 11.17 11.47 -0.90
CA GLU A 54 9.91 11.82 -0.24
C GLU A 54 8.82 10.78 -0.48
N GLN A 55 8.81 10.16 -1.67
CA GLN A 55 7.79 9.18 -2.01
C GLN A 55 7.89 7.88 -1.18
N PRO A 56 9.07 7.27 -0.95
CA PRO A 56 9.25 6.18 0.01
C PRO A 56 8.74 6.52 1.41
N LYS A 57 9.00 7.74 1.91
CA LYS A 57 8.54 8.20 3.23
C LYS A 57 7.02 8.31 3.29
N ARG A 58 6.39 8.88 2.27
CA ARG A 58 4.92 9.03 2.19
C ARG A 58 4.22 7.67 2.15
N LEU A 59 4.74 6.74 1.34
CA LEU A 59 4.19 5.39 1.26
C LEU A 59 4.34 4.65 2.59
N ALA A 60 5.52 4.75 3.24
CA ALA A 60 5.76 4.13 4.54
C ALA A 60 4.78 4.69 5.59
N ALA A 61 4.59 6.00 5.65
CA ALA A 61 3.65 6.63 6.56
C ALA A 61 2.19 6.17 6.31
N ALA A 62 1.78 6.02 5.06
CA ALA A 62 0.44 5.53 4.72
C ALA A 62 0.22 4.08 5.17
N ILE A 63 1.17 3.19 4.90
CA ILE A 63 1.13 1.78 5.31
C ILE A 63 1.08 1.67 6.84
N LEU A 64 1.90 2.46 7.55
CA LEU A 64 1.92 2.47 9.01
C LEU A 64 0.65 3.04 9.63
N ALA A 65 0.10 4.12 9.05
CA ALA A 65 -1.18 4.69 9.50
C ALA A 65 -2.31 3.67 9.33
N PHE A 66 -2.32 2.94 8.22
CA PHE A 66 -3.24 1.85 7.99
C PHE A 66 -3.05 0.71 9.01
N ALA A 67 -1.82 0.22 9.21
CA ALA A 67 -1.55 -0.86 10.15
C ALA A 67 -1.97 -0.53 11.59
N LYS A 68 -1.72 0.71 12.04
CA LYS A 68 -2.14 1.20 13.37
C LYS A 68 -3.67 1.25 13.52
N ASN A 69 -4.40 1.44 12.40
CA ASN A 69 -5.86 1.58 12.37
C ASN A 69 -6.54 0.45 11.59
N VAL A 70 -5.91 -0.71 11.45
CA VAL A 70 -6.38 -1.81 10.57
C VAL A 70 -7.79 -2.31 10.94
N ASN A 71 -8.21 -2.12 12.19
CA ASN A 71 -9.55 -2.45 12.69
C ASN A 71 -10.51 -1.26 12.80
N LYS A 72 -10.09 -0.07 12.36
CA LYS A 72 -10.85 1.19 12.43
C LYS A 72 -10.58 2.02 11.17
N VAL A 73 -10.73 1.41 9.99
CA VAL A 73 -10.35 2.07 8.72
C VAL A 73 -11.17 3.34 8.43
N ASP A 74 -12.36 3.47 9.01
CA ASP A 74 -13.20 4.66 8.88
C ASP A 74 -12.48 5.95 9.32
N VAL A 75 -11.54 5.87 10.28
CA VAL A 75 -10.73 7.03 10.70
C VAL A 75 -9.76 7.52 9.63
N LEU A 76 -9.53 6.71 8.60
CA LEU A 76 -8.64 7.00 7.48
C LEU A 76 -9.40 7.49 6.25
N GLU A 77 -10.73 7.61 6.28
CA GLU A 77 -11.55 7.96 5.11
C GLU A 77 -11.03 9.18 4.35
N GLY A 78 -10.77 10.29 5.05
CA GLY A 78 -10.28 11.52 4.42
C GLY A 78 -8.86 11.39 3.85
N ALA A 79 -8.02 10.49 4.39
CA ALA A 79 -6.70 10.20 3.83
C ALA A 79 -6.84 9.33 2.58
N ILE A 80 -7.69 8.30 2.62
CA ILE A 80 -8.00 7.41 1.51
C ILE A 80 -8.58 8.22 0.34
N ASP A 81 -9.51 9.16 0.59
CA ASP A 81 -10.08 10.04 -0.44
C ASP A 81 -9.00 10.81 -1.19
N LYS A 82 -8.09 11.47 -0.45
CA LYS A 82 -6.99 12.24 -1.05
C LYS A 82 -6.09 11.37 -1.93
N ILE A 83 -5.83 10.13 -1.52
CA ILE A 83 -5.02 9.19 -2.30
C ILE A 83 -5.80 8.75 -3.56
N CYS A 84 -7.08 8.38 -3.43
CA CYS A 84 -7.92 7.96 -4.55
C CYS A 84 -8.06 9.06 -5.61
N HIS A 85 -8.26 10.32 -5.20
CA HIS A 85 -8.26 11.45 -6.13
C HIS A 85 -6.94 11.63 -6.87
N ARG A 86 -5.80 11.44 -6.18
CA ARG A 86 -4.49 11.48 -6.82
C ARG A 86 -4.34 10.33 -7.82
N HIS A 87 -4.72 9.12 -7.44
CA HIS A 87 -4.67 7.93 -8.27
C HIS A 87 -5.45 8.09 -9.58
N VAL A 88 -6.68 8.61 -9.49
CA VAL A 88 -7.50 8.92 -10.67
C VAL A 88 -6.84 9.98 -11.55
N ALA A 89 -6.31 11.04 -10.95
CA ALA A 89 -5.60 12.10 -11.68
C ALA A 89 -4.30 11.63 -12.35
N THR A 90 -3.74 10.49 -11.92
CA THR A 90 -2.55 9.86 -12.52
C THR A 90 -2.88 8.54 -13.23
N HIS A 91 -4.15 8.32 -13.59
CA HIS A 91 -4.62 7.17 -14.36
C HIS A 91 -4.25 5.80 -13.74
N ILE A 92 -4.20 5.70 -12.42
CA ILE A 92 -4.01 4.42 -11.73
C ILE A 92 -5.27 3.56 -11.89
N LYS A 93 -5.07 2.29 -12.23
CA LYS A 93 -6.12 1.31 -12.51
C LYS A 93 -6.01 0.11 -11.56
N PRO A 94 -7.08 -0.69 -11.42
CA PRO A 94 -7.06 -1.92 -10.62
C PRO A 94 -5.92 -2.88 -10.99
N GLU A 95 -5.55 -2.95 -12.28
CA GLU A 95 -4.46 -3.78 -12.80
C GLU A 95 -3.05 -3.39 -12.30
N HIS A 96 -2.87 -2.18 -11.74
CA HIS A 96 -1.57 -1.75 -11.21
C HIS A 96 -1.34 -2.20 -9.75
N TYR A 97 -2.40 -2.52 -8.99
CA TYR A 97 -2.28 -2.94 -7.59
C TYR A 97 -1.45 -4.22 -7.38
N PRO A 98 -1.59 -5.28 -8.22
CA PRO A 98 -0.74 -6.46 -8.12
C PRO A 98 0.76 -6.15 -8.17
N ALA A 99 1.21 -5.17 -8.98
CA ALA A 99 2.62 -4.80 -9.08
C ALA A 99 3.17 -4.28 -7.74
N VAL A 100 2.38 -3.45 -7.05
CA VAL A 100 2.71 -2.92 -5.72
C VAL A 100 2.78 -4.04 -4.68
N ALA A 101 1.83 -4.99 -4.68
CA ALA A 101 1.84 -6.14 -3.77
C ALA A 101 3.08 -7.03 -3.98
N ASN A 102 3.35 -7.36 -5.25
CA ASN A 102 4.48 -8.20 -5.65
C ASN A 102 5.85 -7.56 -5.38
N ALA A 103 5.90 -6.23 -5.27
CA ALA A 103 7.11 -5.51 -4.86
C ALA A 103 7.22 -5.37 -3.32
N LEU A 104 6.10 -5.08 -2.64
CA LEU A 104 6.08 -4.78 -1.21
C LEU A 104 6.35 -5.99 -0.32
N LEU A 105 5.65 -7.11 -0.53
CA LEU A 105 5.78 -8.27 0.38
C LEU A 105 7.21 -8.86 0.35
N PRO A 106 7.86 -9.03 -0.82
CA PRO A 106 9.26 -9.43 -0.85
C PRO A 106 10.21 -8.38 -0.28
N ALA A 107 9.92 -7.08 -0.41
CA ALA A 107 10.73 -6.04 0.21
C ALA A 107 10.67 -6.08 1.74
N ILE A 108 9.51 -6.38 2.33
CA ILE A 108 9.38 -6.62 3.76
C ILE A 108 10.26 -7.79 4.19
N ARG A 109 10.24 -8.90 3.43
CA ARG A 109 11.10 -10.07 3.71
C ARG A 109 12.58 -9.74 3.61
N ASP A 110 13.01 -9.02 2.57
CA ASP A 110 14.41 -8.66 2.38
C ASP A 110 14.96 -7.84 3.56
N VAL A 111 14.15 -6.93 4.11
CA VAL A 111 14.59 -5.98 5.14
C VAL A 111 14.47 -6.54 6.55
N LEU A 112 13.41 -7.31 6.83
CA LEU A 112 13.15 -7.88 8.16
C LEU A 112 13.72 -9.29 8.34
N GLY A 113 14.10 -9.98 7.27
CA GLY A 113 14.68 -11.32 7.32
C GLY A 113 13.76 -12.31 8.04
N GLU A 114 14.32 -13.03 9.02
CA GLU A 114 13.62 -14.04 9.83
C GLU A 114 12.39 -13.49 10.58
N ALA A 115 12.32 -12.17 10.84
CA ALA A 115 11.16 -11.56 11.49
C ALA A 115 9.93 -11.46 10.56
N ALA A 116 10.12 -11.56 9.23
CA ALA A 116 9.05 -11.61 8.25
C ALA A 116 8.71 -13.07 7.89
N THR A 117 8.18 -13.80 8.88
CA THR A 117 7.71 -15.17 8.70
C THR A 117 6.59 -15.24 7.65
N ASP A 118 6.31 -16.45 7.15
CA ASP A 118 5.25 -16.67 6.16
C ASP A 118 3.88 -16.20 6.67
N GLU A 119 3.60 -16.41 7.96
CA GLU A 119 2.38 -15.95 8.63
C GLU A 119 2.29 -14.42 8.67
N VAL A 120 3.41 -13.74 8.99
CA VAL A 120 3.48 -12.27 8.99
C VAL A 120 3.22 -11.74 7.59
N LEU A 121 3.89 -12.27 6.57
CA LEU A 121 3.68 -11.83 5.18
C LEU A 121 2.26 -12.12 4.67
N ALA A 122 1.67 -13.24 5.06
CA ALA A 122 0.28 -13.55 4.73
C ALA A 122 -0.67 -12.52 5.36
N ALA A 123 -0.47 -12.17 6.63
CA ALA A 123 -1.28 -11.15 7.31
C ALA A 123 -1.13 -9.77 6.66
N TRP A 124 0.08 -9.35 6.33
CA TRP A 124 0.33 -8.08 5.60
C TRP A 124 -0.24 -8.11 4.18
N GLY A 125 -0.20 -9.25 3.49
CA GLY A 125 -0.82 -9.42 2.18
C GLY A 125 -2.34 -9.27 2.22
N GLN A 126 -3.00 -9.89 3.20
CA GLN A 126 -4.44 -9.72 3.42
C GLN A 126 -4.78 -8.26 3.76
N ALA A 127 -3.99 -7.63 4.62
CA ALA A 127 -4.20 -6.24 5.00
C ALA A 127 -4.01 -5.27 3.83
N TYR A 128 -3.00 -5.51 2.98
CA TYR A 128 -2.81 -4.78 1.73
C TYR A 128 -4.04 -4.87 0.84
N TRP A 129 -4.51 -6.08 0.54
CA TRP A 129 -5.65 -6.28 -0.36
C TRP A 129 -6.95 -5.71 0.22
N PHE A 130 -7.14 -5.81 1.54
CA PHE A 130 -8.28 -5.19 2.21
C PHE A 130 -8.35 -3.68 2.01
N LEU A 131 -7.20 -2.98 2.03
CA LEU A 131 -7.13 -1.55 1.72
C LEU A 131 -7.25 -1.29 0.21
N ALA A 132 -6.57 -2.08 -0.60
CA ALA A 132 -6.60 -1.98 -2.07
C ALA A 132 -8.04 -2.05 -2.59
N ASP A 133 -8.85 -2.97 -2.09
CA ASP A 133 -10.26 -3.12 -2.48
C ASP A 133 -11.09 -1.89 -2.17
N ILE A 134 -10.89 -1.23 -1.01
CA ILE A 134 -11.57 0.04 -0.68
C ILE A 134 -11.21 1.10 -1.71
N MET A 135 -9.92 1.24 -1.99
CA MET A 135 -9.41 2.26 -2.88
C MET A 135 -9.91 2.03 -4.31
N ILE A 136 -9.82 0.80 -4.81
CA ILE A 136 -10.33 0.40 -6.12
C ILE A 136 -11.83 0.71 -6.26
N GLU A 137 -12.64 0.38 -5.25
CA GLU A 137 -14.08 0.67 -5.29
C GLU A 137 -14.36 2.18 -5.32
N ARG A 138 -13.59 2.96 -4.56
CA ARG A 138 -13.72 4.41 -4.50
C ARG A 138 -13.23 5.08 -5.78
N GLU A 139 -12.11 4.65 -6.33
CA GLU A 139 -11.56 5.12 -7.60
C GLU A 139 -12.50 4.82 -8.76
N LYS A 140 -13.13 3.64 -8.80
CA LYS A 140 -14.17 3.30 -9.80
C LYS A 140 -15.31 4.32 -9.81
N ARG A 141 -15.78 4.73 -8.62
CA ARG A 141 -16.79 5.79 -8.52
C ARG A 141 -16.25 7.13 -9.01
N LEU A 142 -15.03 7.50 -8.66
CA LEU A 142 -14.44 8.77 -9.10
C LEU A 142 -14.27 8.82 -10.62
N TYR A 143 -13.82 7.74 -11.25
CA TYR A 143 -13.75 7.62 -12.70
C TYR A 143 -15.12 7.78 -13.36
N SER A 144 -16.17 7.11 -12.85
CA SER A 144 -17.52 7.23 -13.43
C SER A 144 -18.09 8.65 -13.33
N HIS A 145 -17.79 9.39 -12.25
CA HIS A 145 -18.21 10.79 -12.13
C HIS A 145 -17.43 11.73 -13.05
N ALA A 146 -16.16 11.44 -13.32
CA ALA A 146 -15.35 12.23 -14.26
C ALA A 146 -15.78 12.03 -15.72
N GLU A 147 -16.31 10.86 -16.09
CA GLU A 147 -16.84 10.57 -17.43
C GLU A 147 -18.23 11.19 -17.69
N THR A 148 -18.95 11.57 -16.64
CA THR A 148 -20.32 12.11 -16.74
C THR A 148 -20.37 13.65 -16.74
N ASN A 149 -19.23 14.33 -16.55
CA ASN A 149 -19.08 15.78 -16.56
C ASN A 149 -18.24 16.26 -17.75
#